data_AF-J9EVC0-F1
#
_entry.id   AF-J9EVC0-F1
#
_cell.length_a   1.000
_cell.length_b   1.000
_cell.length_c   1.000
_cell.angle_alpha   90.00
_cell.angle_beta   90.00
_cell.angle_gamma   90.00
#
_symmetry.space_group_name_H-M   'P 1'
#
loop_
_entity.id
_entity.type
_entity.pdbx_description
1 polymer ?
#
loop_
_entity_poly.entity_id
_entity_poly.type
_entity_poly.pdbx_seq_one_letter_code
_entity_poly.pdbx_strand_id
1 'polypeptide(L)'
;PNFVASFVYGDHVYFWYREWAAEVGDGDRQIYARVARVCRGDRGGARPAHERWTSYVKARLNCSVPANTPFYFNELQAVTEPVATVDGSSYVYAVFSTPESNVRMSAVCAYRMETIKRIFDYGHFKIQKTAQSFWVPYRPHESMPVPRPGSCVTDSSKLSENIVSFIARNPLMHEAVPAVRSKPILVQGPERASFTQIAISPKVHSVKKGATHNALYIGTSDGHVLKLYDPQDGPTTIVQSVKVFPKNSPIINLMATNEQLIVVSANEVAAVPLEYCSEQRNCAGCVHLQDAHCAWDLDSARCIGRNVWSGENFVQNILLGQSEQCPEGAVDPDYYAIDGKEALFGWMKR
;
A
#
# COMPACT_ATOMS: atom_id res chain seq x y z
N PRO A 1 10.01 -16.14 9.77
CA PRO A 1 9.32 -15.05 9.01
C PRO A 1 8.13 -14.56 9.85
N ASN A 2 7.72 -13.30 9.70
CA ASN A 2 6.51 -12.76 10.31
C ASN A 2 5.47 -12.51 9.22
N PHE A 3 4.42 -13.34 9.18
CA PHE A 3 3.33 -13.21 8.21
C PHE A 3 2.38 -12.09 8.61
N VAL A 4 1.93 -11.31 7.62
CA VAL A 4 0.99 -10.19 7.83
C VAL A 4 -0.34 -10.39 7.11
N ALA A 5 -0.35 -11.09 5.97
CA ALA A 5 -1.56 -11.35 5.21
C ALA A 5 -1.39 -12.56 4.27
N SER A 6 -2.51 -13.19 3.91
CA SER A 6 -2.60 -14.16 2.82
C SER A 6 -3.96 -14.10 2.17
N PHE A 7 -4.01 -14.15 0.84
CA PHE A 7 -5.26 -14.15 0.09
C PHE A 7 -5.11 -14.83 -1.27
N VAL A 8 -6.23 -15.20 -1.88
CA VAL A 8 -6.29 -15.79 -3.23
C VAL A 8 -6.35 -14.68 -4.27
N TYR A 9 -5.58 -14.80 -5.34
CA TYR A 9 -5.71 -13.94 -6.53
C TYR A 9 -5.42 -14.76 -7.80
N GLY A 10 -6.45 -14.94 -8.63
CA GLY A 10 -6.41 -15.88 -9.76
C GLY A 10 -6.14 -17.32 -9.29
N ASP A 11 -5.22 -18.01 -9.96
CA ASP A 11 -4.86 -19.41 -9.68
C ASP A 11 -3.86 -19.60 -8.52
N HIS A 12 -3.56 -18.53 -7.79
CA HIS A 12 -2.50 -18.53 -6.77
C HIS A 12 -3.02 -18.09 -5.40
N VAL A 13 -2.36 -18.61 -4.36
CA VAL A 13 -2.42 -18.04 -3.01
C VAL A 13 -1.18 -17.19 -2.80
N TYR A 14 -1.37 -15.93 -2.41
CA TYR A 14 -0.31 -15.00 -2.11
C TYR A 14 -0.07 -14.92 -0.61
N PHE A 15 1.19 -14.85 -0.20
CA PHE A 15 1.63 -14.69 1.18
C PHE A 15 2.48 -13.44 1.32
N TRP A 16 2.18 -12.64 2.33
CA TRP A 16 2.84 -11.37 2.60
C TRP A 16 3.49 -11.46 3.96
N TYR A 17 4.80 -11.20 4.03
CA TYR A 17 5.56 -11.37 5.25
C TYR A 17 6.87 -10.57 5.21
N ARG A 18 7.53 -10.49 6.36
CA ARG A 18 8.93 -10.02 6.46
C ARG A 18 9.83 -11.11 7.00
N GLU A 19 11.06 -11.18 6.52
CA GLU A 19 12.06 -12.18 6.91
C GLU A 19 13.47 -11.59 6.92
N TRP A 20 14.40 -12.27 7.57
CA TRP A 20 15.83 -11.99 7.40
C TRP A 20 16.25 -12.23 5.95
N ALA A 21 16.93 -11.26 5.36
CA ALA A 21 17.35 -11.26 3.97
C ALA A 21 18.66 -12.04 3.80
N ALA A 22 18.56 -13.31 3.42
CA ALA A 22 19.73 -14.16 3.13
C ALA A 22 20.58 -13.64 1.94
N GLU A 23 20.01 -12.78 1.10
CA GLU A 23 20.73 -12.15 -0.01
C GLU A 23 21.63 -10.96 0.38
N VAL A 24 21.58 -10.55 1.66
CA VAL A 24 22.48 -9.54 2.22
C VAL A 24 23.59 -10.27 2.97
N GLY A 25 24.84 -9.83 2.78
CA GLY A 25 26.01 -10.51 3.36
C GLY A 25 25.99 -10.54 4.89
N ASP A 26 26.73 -11.47 5.47
CA ASP A 26 26.67 -11.80 6.91
C ASP A 26 26.94 -10.61 7.87
N GLY A 27 27.59 -9.54 7.40
CA GLY A 27 27.90 -8.35 8.18
C GLY A 27 26.78 -7.31 8.28
N ASP A 28 25.70 -7.43 7.50
CA ASP A 28 24.61 -6.44 7.43
C ASP A 28 23.26 -7.16 7.46
N ARG A 29 22.90 -7.71 8.63
CA ARG A 29 21.64 -8.43 8.80
C ARG A 29 20.46 -7.48 8.63
N GLN A 30 19.79 -7.57 7.49
CA GLN A 30 18.60 -6.79 7.19
C GLN A 30 17.35 -7.68 7.15
N ILE A 31 16.23 -7.12 7.59
CA ILE A 31 14.90 -7.68 7.33
C ILE A 31 14.44 -7.15 5.98
N TYR A 32 13.80 -7.96 5.15
CA TYR A 32 13.09 -7.49 3.95
C TYR A 32 11.65 -7.98 3.92
N ALA A 33 10.78 -7.12 3.42
CA ALA A 33 9.41 -7.42 3.07
C ALA A 33 9.34 -8.27 1.80
N ARG A 34 8.47 -9.28 1.82
CA ARG A 34 8.28 -10.26 0.76
C ARG A 34 6.81 -10.36 0.39
N VAL A 35 6.60 -10.55 -0.91
CA VAL A 35 5.42 -11.23 -1.43
C VAL A 35 5.86 -12.57 -1.98
N ALA A 36 5.15 -13.63 -1.65
CA ALA A 36 5.32 -14.95 -2.24
C ALA A 36 3.99 -15.44 -2.82
N ARG A 37 4.05 -16.41 -3.72
CA ARG A 37 2.87 -17.12 -4.20
C ARG A 37 3.12 -18.61 -4.37
N VAL A 38 2.03 -19.38 -4.31
CA VAL A 38 1.97 -20.80 -4.67
C VAL A 38 0.74 -21.03 -5.55
N CYS A 39 0.79 -22.01 -6.44
CA CYS A 39 -0.36 -22.44 -7.22
C CYS A 39 -1.35 -23.17 -6.33
N ARG A 40 -2.65 -22.84 -6.44
CA ARG A 40 -3.71 -23.48 -5.66
C ARG A 40 -3.81 -24.99 -5.91
N GLY A 41 -3.51 -25.40 -7.14
CA GLY A 41 -3.54 -26.80 -7.57
C GLY A 41 -2.23 -27.56 -7.41
N ASP A 42 -1.24 -27.02 -6.71
CA ASP A 42 0.05 -27.70 -6.52
C ASP A 42 -0.11 -28.95 -5.64
N ARG A 43 0.19 -30.11 -6.22
CA ARG A 43 0.11 -31.44 -5.60
C ARG A 43 1.46 -31.93 -5.05
N GLY A 44 2.49 -31.08 -5.07
CA GLY A 44 3.87 -31.47 -4.81
C GLY A 44 4.52 -32.17 -6.00
N GLY A 45 5.82 -32.48 -5.87
CA GLY A 45 6.58 -33.15 -6.92
C GLY A 45 6.42 -34.67 -6.92
N ALA A 46 7.05 -35.35 -7.88
CA ALA A 46 7.24 -36.79 -7.78
C ALA A 46 7.96 -37.15 -6.47
N ARG A 47 7.78 -38.38 -5.95
CA ARG A 47 8.52 -38.85 -4.78
C ARG A 47 10.04 -38.68 -5.04
N PRO A 48 10.80 -38.12 -4.09
CA PRO A 48 10.43 -37.86 -2.69
C PRO A 48 9.75 -36.50 -2.40
N ALA A 49 9.63 -35.60 -3.38
CA ALA A 49 9.17 -34.21 -3.19
C ALA A 49 7.63 -34.03 -3.13
N HIS A 50 6.87 -35.11 -2.93
CA HIS A 50 5.40 -35.10 -2.89
C HIS A 50 4.76 -34.23 -1.80
N GLU A 51 5.50 -33.89 -0.74
CA GLU A 51 5.03 -33.02 0.35
C GLU A 51 5.61 -31.60 0.28
N ARG A 52 6.28 -31.24 -0.82
CA ARG A 52 6.94 -29.93 -0.98
C ARG A 52 6.30 -29.14 -2.11
N TRP A 53 6.12 -27.84 -1.91
CA TRP A 53 5.68 -26.93 -2.96
C TRP A 53 6.63 -26.98 -4.16
N THR A 54 6.07 -27.10 -5.36
CA THR A 54 6.79 -27.03 -6.65
C THR A 54 6.59 -25.67 -7.33
N SER A 55 5.68 -24.85 -6.79
CA SER A 55 5.28 -23.56 -7.34
C SER A 55 5.66 -22.35 -6.47
N TYR A 56 6.32 -22.58 -5.32
CA TYR A 56 6.67 -21.51 -4.39
C TYR A 56 7.74 -20.58 -4.97
N VAL A 57 7.39 -19.30 -5.11
CA VAL A 57 8.29 -18.20 -5.50
C VAL A 57 8.06 -16.98 -4.62
N LYS A 58 9.11 -16.20 -4.36
CA LYS A 58 9.05 -14.97 -3.55
C LYS A 58 9.86 -13.83 -4.16
N ALA A 59 9.41 -12.60 -3.96
CA ALA A 59 10.08 -11.38 -4.42
C ALA A 59 10.16 -10.35 -3.29
N ARG A 60 11.20 -9.50 -3.32
CA ARG A 60 11.33 -8.36 -2.40
C ARG A 60 10.28 -7.30 -2.76
N LEU A 61 9.61 -6.71 -1.77
CA LEU A 61 8.83 -5.49 -1.94
C LEU A 61 9.73 -4.27 -1.74
N ASN A 62 9.71 -3.33 -2.68
CA ASN A 62 10.46 -2.08 -2.57
C ASN A 62 9.49 -0.95 -2.20
N CYS A 63 9.56 -0.50 -0.95
CA CYS A 63 8.93 0.73 -0.48
C CYS A 63 10.06 1.67 -0.05
N SER A 64 10.39 2.66 -0.88
CA SER A 64 11.49 3.59 -0.61
C SER A 64 11.20 4.99 -1.11
N VAL A 65 11.74 5.99 -0.42
CA VAL A 65 11.73 7.38 -0.89
C VAL A 65 12.82 7.54 -1.96
N PRO A 66 12.48 8.03 -3.16
CA PRO A 66 13.45 8.22 -4.21
C PRO A 66 14.47 9.31 -3.83
N ALA A 67 15.75 9.00 -3.97
CA ALA A 67 16.89 9.89 -3.76
C ALA A 67 18.12 9.29 -4.47
N ASN A 68 19.26 10.01 -4.49
CA ASN A 68 20.53 9.47 -4.98
C ASN A 68 20.89 8.15 -4.28
N THR A 69 20.63 8.09 -2.97
CA THR A 69 20.64 6.87 -2.16
C THR A 69 19.24 6.68 -1.59
N PRO A 70 18.43 5.74 -2.10
CA PRO A 70 17.04 5.58 -1.65
C PRO A 70 16.95 5.23 -0.16
N PHE A 71 15.95 5.78 0.53
CA PHE A 71 15.65 5.46 1.93
C PHE A 71 14.55 4.39 1.99
N TYR A 72 14.85 3.22 2.56
CA TYR A 72 13.98 2.03 2.50
C TYR A 72 13.17 1.80 3.78
N PHE A 73 11.89 1.44 3.60
CA PHE A 73 11.03 0.91 4.64
C PHE A 73 10.90 -0.60 4.43
N ASN A 74 11.62 -1.36 5.24
CA ASN A 74 11.84 -2.78 4.98
C ASN A 74 10.91 -3.71 5.78
N GLU A 75 10.32 -3.24 6.87
CA GLU A 75 9.48 -4.08 7.72
C GLU A 75 8.00 -3.95 7.38
N LEU A 76 7.45 -4.96 6.72
CA LEU A 76 6.03 -5.03 6.40
C LEU A 76 5.19 -5.25 7.67
N GLN A 77 4.17 -4.42 7.89
CA GLN A 77 3.27 -4.46 9.05
C GLN A 77 1.87 -4.98 8.70
N ALA A 78 1.27 -4.48 7.60
CA ALA A 78 -0.07 -4.86 7.16
C ALA A 78 -0.20 -4.74 5.64
N VAL A 79 -1.11 -5.50 5.04
CA VAL A 79 -1.42 -5.48 3.61
C VAL A 79 -2.92 -5.66 3.41
N THR A 80 -3.51 -4.93 2.47
CA THR A 80 -4.92 -5.05 2.09
C THR A 80 -5.13 -6.24 1.15
N GLU A 81 -6.36 -6.71 1.04
CA GLU A 81 -6.75 -7.50 -0.14
C GLU A 81 -6.63 -6.67 -1.43
N PRO A 82 -6.54 -7.30 -2.62
CA PRO A 82 -6.49 -6.60 -3.90
C PRO A 82 -7.76 -5.78 -4.15
N VAL A 83 -7.57 -4.49 -4.42
CA VAL A 83 -8.62 -3.54 -4.75
C VAL A 83 -8.65 -3.33 -6.26
N ALA A 84 -9.75 -3.76 -6.89
CA ALA A 84 -9.95 -3.63 -8.33
C ALA A 84 -10.35 -2.19 -8.72
N THR A 85 -9.67 -1.62 -9.70
CA THR A 85 -9.96 -0.33 -10.31
C THR A 85 -10.83 -0.49 -11.56
N VAL A 86 -11.38 0.62 -12.05
CA VAL A 86 -12.33 0.64 -13.18
C VAL A 86 -11.67 0.19 -14.49
N ASP A 87 -10.37 0.41 -14.63
CA ASP A 87 -9.54 -0.03 -15.77
C ASP A 87 -9.21 -1.54 -15.75
N GLY A 88 -9.70 -2.29 -14.75
CA GLY A 88 -9.44 -3.72 -14.57
C GLY A 88 -8.12 -4.05 -13.87
N SER A 89 -7.31 -3.05 -13.53
CA SER A 89 -6.11 -3.26 -12.70
C SER A 89 -6.48 -3.59 -11.26
N SER A 90 -5.60 -4.29 -10.53
CA SER A 90 -5.78 -4.53 -9.10
C SER A 90 -4.58 -4.08 -8.29
N TYR A 91 -4.82 -3.36 -7.20
CA TYR A 91 -3.79 -2.82 -6.33
C TYR A 91 -3.89 -3.34 -4.92
N VAL A 92 -2.76 -3.55 -4.27
CA VAL A 92 -2.69 -3.82 -2.83
C VAL A 92 -1.97 -2.66 -2.16
N TYR A 93 -2.45 -2.26 -1.00
CA TYR A 93 -1.83 -1.22 -0.19
C TYR A 93 -1.18 -1.87 1.02
N ALA A 94 0.01 -1.39 1.37
CA ALA A 94 0.84 -2.02 2.36
C ALA A 94 1.48 -0.99 3.27
N VAL A 95 1.46 -1.29 4.56
CA VAL A 95 2.10 -0.51 5.62
C VAL A 95 3.48 -1.08 5.89
N PHE A 96 4.48 -0.20 5.93
CA PHE A 96 5.86 -0.54 6.25
C PHE A 96 6.35 0.33 7.41
N SER A 97 7.35 -0.18 8.11
CA SER A 97 8.18 0.62 9.02
C SER A 97 9.67 0.47 8.71
N THR A 98 10.46 1.40 9.24
CA THR A 98 11.89 1.17 9.44
C THR A 98 12.10 0.11 10.52
N PRO A 99 13.32 -0.45 10.64
CA PRO A 99 13.66 -1.36 11.73
C PRO A 99 13.38 -0.76 13.09
N GLU A 100 13.02 -1.63 14.04
CA GLU A 100 12.79 -1.23 15.41
C GLU A 100 14.01 -0.51 16.00
N SER A 101 13.80 0.76 16.33
CA SER A 101 14.82 1.69 16.80
C SER A 101 14.14 2.90 17.45
N ASN A 102 14.92 3.77 18.07
CA ASN A 102 14.41 5.03 18.63
C ASN A 102 13.93 6.02 17.55
N VAL A 103 14.23 5.77 16.27
CA VAL A 103 13.86 6.63 15.13
C VAL A 103 13.00 5.81 14.17
N ARG A 104 11.88 5.30 14.69
CA ARG A 104 10.97 4.46 13.90
C ARG A 104 10.08 5.32 13.01
N MET A 105 10.17 5.13 11.71
CA MET A 105 9.35 5.80 10.70
C MET A 105 8.41 4.80 10.05
N SER A 106 7.31 5.28 9.50
CA SER A 106 6.32 4.46 8.80
C SER A 106 6.05 4.97 7.40
N ALA A 107 5.63 4.08 6.51
CA ALA A 107 5.25 4.43 5.14
C ALA A 107 4.08 3.57 4.66
N VAL A 108 3.30 4.12 3.73
CA VAL A 108 2.30 3.37 2.95
C VAL A 108 2.73 3.34 1.50
N CYS A 109 2.82 2.14 0.93
CA CYS A 109 3.09 1.93 -0.49
C CYS A 109 1.95 1.14 -1.13
N ALA A 110 1.68 1.39 -2.42
CA ALA A 110 0.78 0.58 -3.22
C ALA A 110 1.57 -0.27 -4.22
N TYR A 111 1.07 -1.45 -4.54
CA TYR A 111 1.66 -2.36 -5.54
C TYR A 111 0.58 -2.83 -6.50
N ARG A 112 0.91 -2.82 -7.80
CA ARG A 112 0.05 -3.34 -8.86
C ARG A 112 0.21 -4.87 -8.93
N MET A 113 -0.89 -5.61 -8.81
CA MET A 113 -0.89 -7.08 -8.85
C MET A 113 -0.38 -7.62 -10.19
N GLU A 114 -0.64 -6.92 -11.28
CA GLU A 114 -0.13 -7.25 -12.62
C GLU A 114 1.41 -7.18 -12.66
N THR A 115 2.02 -6.20 -11.98
CA THR A 115 3.48 -6.09 -11.87
C THR A 115 4.07 -7.24 -11.08
N ILE A 116 3.44 -7.61 -9.96
CA ILE A 116 3.86 -8.75 -9.14
C ILE A 116 3.80 -10.04 -9.95
N LYS A 117 2.68 -10.28 -10.64
CA LYS A 117 2.51 -11.43 -11.52
C LYS A 117 3.57 -11.46 -12.61
N ARG A 118 3.81 -10.34 -13.30
CA ARG A 118 4.84 -10.24 -14.35
C ARG A 118 6.24 -10.56 -13.84
N ILE A 119 6.59 -10.11 -12.63
CA ILE A 119 7.89 -10.45 -12.02
C ILE A 119 8.00 -11.96 -11.81
N PHE A 120 6.99 -12.61 -11.24
CA PHE A 120 7.06 -14.06 -11.05
C PHE A 120 7.06 -14.85 -12.37
N ASP A 121 6.25 -14.44 -13.34
CA ASP A 121 6.06 -15.13 -14.61
C ASP A 121 7.26 -14.97 -15.55
N TYR A 122 7.96 -13.82 -15.51
CA TYR A 122 8.98 -13.47 -16.51
C TYR A 122 10.30 -12.93 -15.95
N GLY A 123 10.38 -12.62 -14.66
CA GLY A 123 11.58 -12.08 -14.03
C GLY A 123 12.72 -13.11 -13.91
N HIS A 124 13.88 -12.66 -13.46
CA HIS A 124 15.04 -13.53 -13.25
C HIS A 124 15.01 -14.11 -11.84
N PHE A 125 15.35 -15.38 -11.69
CA PHE A 125 15.64 -15.91 -10.36
C PHE A 125 16.94 -15.32 -9.82
N LYS A 126 17.02 -15.13 -8.51
CA LYS A 126 18.24 -14.75 -7.80
C LYS A 126 18.92 -16.01 -7.30
N ILE A 127 20.15 -16.24 -7.74
CA ILE A 127 20.90 -17.47 -7.45
C ILE A 127 22.16 -17.17 -6.67
N GLN A 128 22.61 -18.15 -5.88
CA GLN A 128 23.88 -18.15 -5.22
C GLN A 128 24.63 -19.44 -5.58
N LYS A 129 25.73 -19.34 -6.33
CA LYS A 129 26.44 -20.53 -6.85
C LYS A 129 27.11 -21.35 -5.74
N THR A 130 27.67 -20.66 -4.76
CA THR A 130 28.28 -21.25 -3.55
C THR A 130 27.96 -20.36 -2.35
N ALA A 131 28.09 -20.87 -1.13
CA ALA A 131 27.81 -20.09 0.08
C ALA A 131 28.63 -18.78 0.19
N GLN A 132 29.80 -18.73 -0.45
CA GLN A 132 30.68 -17.56 -0.48
C GLN A 132 30.47 -16.67 -1.71
N SER A 133 29.67 -17.11 -2.69
CA SER A 133 29.42 -16.35 -3.91
C SER A 133 28.44 -15.22 -3.66
N PHE A 134 28.58 -14.12 -4.41
CA PHE A 134 27.55 -13.09 -4.48
C PHE A 134 26.26 -13.62 -5.10
N TRP A 135 25.14 -13.08 -4.65
CA TRP A 135 23.85 -13.35 -5.24
C TRP A 135 23.72 -12.61 -6.59
N VAL A 136 23.44 -13.35 -7.66
CA VAL A 136 23.39 -12.83 -9.03
C VAL A 136 22.09 -13.24 -9.73
N PRO A 137 21.64 -12.53 -10.78
CA PRO A 137 20.51 -12.98 -11.58
C PRO A 137 20.87 -14.26 -12.35
N TYR A 138 19.96 -15.23 -12.37
CA TYR A 138 19.97 -16.37 -13.28
C TYR A 138 19.72 -15.85 -14.70
N ARG A 139 20.70 -15.97 -15.60
CA ARG A 139 20.59 -15.41 -16.95
C ARG A 139 20.07 -16.45 -17.94
N PRO A 140 19.19 -16.06 -18.90
CA PRO A 140 18.53 -16.99 -19.83
C PRO A 140 19.44 -17.83 -20.74
N HIS A 141 20.69 -17.40 -20.95
CA HIS A 141 21.68 -18.15 -21.74
C HIS A 141 22.02 -19.54 -21.16
N GLU A 142 21.57 -19.84 -19.93
CA GLU A 142 21.71 -21.15 -19.27
C GLU A 142 20.54 -22.11 -19.54
N SER A 143 19.59 -21.74 -20.42
CA SER A 143 18.33 -22.45 -20.74
C SER A 143 17.39 -22.60 -19.53
N MET A 144 16.25 -21.89 -19.54
CA MET A 144 15.24 -22.07 -18.49
C MET A 144 14.52 -23.41 -18.72
N PRO A 145 14.39 -24.27 -17.69
CA PRO A 145 13.56 -25.47 -17.80
C PRO A 145 12.14 -25.13 -18.25
N VAL A 146 11.53 -26.05 -19.01
CA VAL A 146 10.15 -25.95 -19.48
C VAL A 146 9.34 -27.11 -18.87
N PRO A 147 8.20 -26.85 -18.22
CA PRO A 147 7.63 -25.53 -17.92
C PRO A 147 8.50 -24.72 -16.94
N ARG A 148 8.33 -23.40 -16.96
CA ARG A 148 9.11 -22.50 -16.10
C ARG A 148 8.92 -22.90 -14.62
N PRO A 149 10.01 -23.01 -13.84
CA PRO A 149 9.91 -23.28 -12.41
C PRO A 149 9.01 -22.25 -11.71
N GLY A 150 8.10 -22.70 -10.83
CA GLY A 150 7.14 -21.81 -10.17
C GLY A 150 5.80 -21.63 -10.90
N SER A 151 5.66 -22.10 -12.14
CA SER A 151 4.41 -21.97 -12.91
C SER A 151 3.37 -23.04 -12.55
N CYS A 152 2.08 -22.69 -12.67
CA CYS A 152 0.99 -23.64 -12.47
C CYS A 152 0.90 -24.61 -13.64
N VAL A 153 0.82 -25.90 -13.31
CA VAL A 153 0.68 -27.00 -14.27
C VAL A 153 -0.50 -27.88 -13.87
N THR A 154 -1.04 -28.64 -14.82
CA THR A 154 -2.20 -29.52 -14.57
C THR A 154 -1.92 -30.57 -13.50
N ASP A 155 -0.70 -31.10 -13.45
CA ASP A 155 -0.29 -32.13 -12.50
C ASP A 155 1.18 -31.96 -12.12
N SER A 156 1.45 -31.29 -10.99
CA SER A 156 2.83 -31.02 -10.55
C SER A 156 3.60 -32.27 -10.12
N SER A 157 2.91 -33.38 -9.85
CA SER A 157 3.55 -34.66 -9.53
C SER A 157 4.35 -35.24 -10.70
N LYS A 158 4.09 -34.76 -11.92
CA LYS A 158 4.77 -35.18 -13.17
C LYS A 158 5.91 -34.23 -13.57
N LEU A 159 6.20 -33.20 -12.79
CA LEU A 159 7.33 -32.32 -13.05
C LEU A 159 8.64 -33.10 -12.94
N SER A 160 9.57 -32.80 -13.85
CA SER A 160 10.90 -33.39 -13.83
C SER A 160 11.70 -32.91 -12.62
N GLU A 161 12.58 -33.79 -12.12
CA GLU A 161 13.35 -33.52 -10.90
C GLU A 161 14.18 -32.24 -11.00
N ASN A 162 14.74 -31.93 -12.17
CA ASN A 162 15.51 -30.70 -12.39
C ASN A 162 14.68 -29.42 -12.12
N ILE A 163 13.38 -29.39 -12.45
CA ILE A 163 12.49 -28.24 -12.18
C ILE A 163 12.23 -28.11 -10.69
N VAL A 164 11.86 -29.21 -10.03
CA VAL A 164 11.56 -29.24 -8.59
C VAL A 164 12.81 -28.90 -7.77
N SER A 165 13.96 -29.43 -8.17
CA SER A 165 15.26 -29.18 -7.56
C SER A 165 15.72 -27.74 -7.77
N PHE A 166 15.43 -27.14 -8.94
CA PHE A 166 15.73 -25.74 -9.22
C PHE A 166 14.94 -24.80 -8.31
N ILE A 167 13.61 -24.96 -8.23
CA ILE A 167 12.74 -24.05 -7.48
C ILE A 167 12.96 -24.16 -5.97
N ALA A 168 13.23 -25.36 -5.48
CA ALA A 168 13.56 -25.59 -4.07
C ALA A 168 14.84 -24.85 -3.63
N ARG A 169 15.82 -24.70 -4.55
CA ARG A 169 17.06 -23.96 -4.28
C ARG A 169 16.96 -22.46 -4.56
N ASN A 170 16.20 -22.07 -5.58
CA ASN A 170 16.19 -20.72 -6.10
C ASN A 170 14.77 -20.11 -6.13
N PRO A 171 14.05 -19.99 -5.01
CA PRO A 171 12.69 -19.45 -5.00
C PRO A 171 12.63 -17.91 -5.06
N LEU A 172 13.76 -17.22 -4.85
CA LEU A 172 13.81 -15.77 -4.76
C LEU A 172 13.95 -15.14 -6.15
N MET A 173 13.13 -14.14 -6.45
CA MET A 173 13.26 -13.30 -7.65
C MET A 173 14.36 -12.26 -7.48
N HIS A 174 15.07 -11.95 -8.56
CA HIS A 174 16.12 -10.94 -8.59
C HIS A 174 15.53 -9.54 -8.54
N GLU A 175 14.50 -9.28 -9.33
CA GLU A 175 13.78 -8.02 -9.34
C GLU A 175 12.97 -7.84 -8.05
N ALA A 176 13.09 -6.65 -7.45
CA ALA A 176 12.16 -6.21 -6.43
C ALA A 176 10.88 -5.68 -7.09
N VAL A 177 9.74 -5.87 -6.44
CA VAL A 177 8.47 -5.28 -6.84
C VAL A 177 8.49 -3.79 -6.51
N PRO A 178 8.46 -2.89 -7.51
CA PRO A 178 8.44 -1.47 -7.26
C PRO A 178 7.08 -1.02 -6.74
N ALA A 179 7.06 -0.08 -5.80
CA ALA A 179 5.85 0.64 -5.45
C ALA A 179 5.31 1.40 -6.67
N VAL A 180 4.00 1.63 -6.71
CA VAL A 180 3.35 2.49 -7.70
C VAL A 180 4.01 3.87 -7.65
N ARG A 181 4.39 4.41 -8.83
CA ARG A 181 5.15 5.67 -8.99
C ARG A 181 6.54 5.68 -8.32
N SER A 182 7.07 4.50 -7.95
CA SER A 182 8.40 4.35 -7.32
C SER A 182 8.61 5.21 -6.07
N LYS A 183 7.53 5.48 -5.31
CA LYS A 183 7.57 6.25 -4.06
C LYS A 183 6.43 5.83 -3.12
N PRO A 184 6.51 6.11 -1.81
CA PRO A 184 5.39 5.90 -0.89
C PRO A 184 4.26 6.89 -1.17
N ILE A 185 3.04 6.48 -0.86
CA ILE A 185 1.85 7.35 -0.81
C ILE A 185 1.98 8.32 0.36
N LEU A 186 2.33 7.80 1.54
CA LEU A 186 2.46 8.56 2.77
C LEU A 186 3.72 8.11 3.50
N VAL A 187 4.47 9.07 4.07
CA VAL A 187 5.58 8.81 4.98
C VAL A 187 5.29 9.55 6.28
N GLN A 188 5.52 8.87 7.39
CA GLN A 188 5.39 9.42 8.73
C GLN A 188 6.74 9.36 9.45
N GLY A 189 7.20 10.53 9.88
CA GLY A 189 8.45 10.72 10.59
C GLY A 189 8.44 10.14 12.02
N PRO A 190 9.60 10.16 12.70
CA PRO A 190 9.81 9.47 13.97
C PRO A 190 9.08 10.12 15.16
N GLU A 191 8.65 11.37 15.05
CA GLU A 191 7.93 12.10 16.12
C GLU A 191 6.45 11.72 16.21
N ARG A 192 5.93 10.95 15.26
CA ARG A 192 4.52 10.55 15.21
C ARG A 192 4.39 9.04 15.44
N ALA A 193 3.21 8.61 15.87
CA ALA A 193 2.91 7.20 16.11
C ALA A 193 3.15 6.33 14.87
N SER A 194 3.63 5.10 15.05
CA SER A 194 3.89 4.20 13.93
C SER A 194 2.60 3.71 13.30
N PHE A 195 2.59 3.46 11.99
CA PHE A 195 1.49 2.81 11.31
C PHE A 195 1.47 1.31 11.64
N THR A 196 0.27 0.76 11.79
CA THR A 196 0.06 -0.62 12.28
C THR A 196 -0.82 -1.42 11.35
N GLN A 197 -1.93 -0.83 10.88
CA GLN A 197 -2.95 -1.49 10.08
C GLN A 197 -3.42 -0.61 8.93
N ILE A 198 -4.02 -1.23 7.92
CA ILE A 198 -4.62 -0.51 6.78
C ILE A 198 -5.91 -1.21 6.31
N ALA A 199 -6.92 -0.42 6.00
CA ALA A 199 -8.17 -0.86 5.36
C ALA A 199 -8.56 0.11 4.24
N ILE A 200 -9.33 -0.38 3.26
CA ILE A 200 -9.74 0.41 2.09
C ILE A 200 -11.26 0.39 1.97
N SER A 201 -11.88 1.56 1.78
CA SER A 201 -13.23 1.65 1.21
C SER A 201 -13.09 2.01 -0.28
N PRO A 202 -13.30 1.04 -1.19
CA PRO A 202 -13.07 1.26 -2.62
C PRO A 202 -14.24 2.01 -3.26
N LYS A 203 -13.95 2.71 -4.36
CA LYS A 203 -14.97 3.31 -5.24
C LYS A 203 -15.93 4.29 -4.54
N VAL A 204 -15.42 5.11 -3.63
CA VAL A 204 -16.15 6.23 -3.04
C VAL A 204 -16.43 7.26 -4.12
N HIS A 205 -17.71 7.50 -4.42
CA HIS A 205 -18.11 8.41 -5.49
C HIS A 205 -18.03 9.86 -5.03
N SER A 206 -17.38 10.71 -5.83
CA SER A 206 -17.39 12.15 -5.62
C SER A 206 -18.54 12.84 -6.37
N VAL A 207 -18.71 14.14 -6.16
CA VAL A 207 -19.73 14.95 -6.85
C VAL A 207 -19.52 14.93 -8.37
N LYS A 208 -18.27 14.89 -8.83
CA LYS A 208 -17.97 14.81 -10.26
C LYS A 208 -18.47 13.48 -10.82
N LYS A 209 -19.42 13.53 -11.74
CA LYS A 209 -20.05 12.36 -12.34
C LYS A 209 -19.03 11.36 -12.87
N GLY A 210 -19.13 10.11 -12.42
CA GLY A 210 -18.25 9.00 -12.81
C GLY A 210 -16.87 9.01 -12.13
N ALA A 211 -16.55 10.00 -11.29
CA ALA A 211 -15.31 10.00 -10.53
C ALA A 211 -15.45 9.21 -9.24
N THR A 212 -14.49 8.30 -9.00
CA THR A 212 -14.45 7.44 -7.83
C THR A 212 -13.05 7.42 -7.23
N HIS A 213 -12.98 7.35 -5.90
CA HIS A 213 -11.74 7.38 -5.14
C HIS A 213 -11.67 6.19 -4.18
N ASN A 214 -10.47 5.69 -3.91
CA ASN A 214 -10.26 4.69 -2.86
C ASN A 214 -9.91 5.43 -1.57
N ALA A 215 -10.75 5.31 -0.54
CA ALA A 215 -10.44 5.84 0.80
C ALA A 215 -9.55 4.85 1.54
N LEU A 216 -8.37 5.29 1.97
CA LEU A 216 -7.42 4.54 2.78
C LEU A 216 -7.63 4.95 4.24
N TYR A 217 -7.76 3.95 5.11
CA TYR A 217 -7.77 4.12 6.56
C TYR A 217 -6.52 3.47 7.13
N ILE A 218 -5.71 4.22 7.88
CA ILE A 218 -4.45 3.77 8.46
C ILE A 218 -4.56 3.81 9.98
N GLY A 219 -4.40 2.67 10.63
CA GLY A 219 -4.35 2.60 12.09
C GLY A 219 -2.95 2.89 12.63
N THR A 220 -2.86 3.54 13.80
CA THR A 220 -1.58 3.89 14.44
C THR A 220 -1.35 3.14 15.77
N SER A 221 -0.10 3.13 16.21
CA SER A 221 0.34 2.53 17.47
C SER A 221 -0.19 3.25 18.71
N ASP A 222 -0.73 4.46 18.56
CA ASP A 222 -1.32 5.24 19.64
C ASP A 222 -2.85 5.33 19.53
N GLY A 223 -3.51 4.53 18.71
CA GLY A 223 -4.97 4.46 18.70
C GLY A 223 -5.68 5.53 17.86
N HIS A 224 -4.98 6.14 16.90
CA HIS A 224 -5.59 6.99 15.88
C HIS A 224 -5.86 6.23 14.59
N VAL A 225 -6.91 6.63 13.89
CA VAL A 225 -7.12 6.29 12.47
C VAL A 225 -6.92 7.53 11.65
N LEU A 226 -6.00 7.44 10.68
CA LEU A 226 -5.83 8.44 9.63
C LEU A 226 -6.66 8.04 8.41
N LYS A 227 -7.35 8.99 7.80
CA LYS A 227 -8.02 8.82 6.51
C LYS A 227 -7.32 9.66 5.45
N LEU A 228 -7.17 9.09 4.27
CA LEU A 228 -6.69 9.76 3.06
C LEU A 228 -7.32 9.10 1.84
N TYR A 229 -7.21 9.73 0.68
CA TYR A 229 -7.57 9.11 -0.58
C TYR A 229 -6.33 8.68 -1.36
N ASP A 230 -6.45 7.63 -2.16
CA ASP A 230 -5.40 7.30 -3.13
C ASP A 230 -5.17 8.54 -4.02
N PRO A 231 -3.99 9.15 -3.96
CA PRO A 231 -3.73 10.42 -4.64
C PRO A 231 -3.70 10.27 -6.17
N GLN A 232 -3.66 9.05 -6.71
CA GLN A 232 -3.40 8.80 -8.12
C GLN A 232 -2.11 9.53 -8.54
N ASP A 233 -2.20 10.57 -9.37
CA ASP A 233 -1.06 11.40 -9.79
C ASP A 233 -0.88 12.68 -8.94
N GLY A 234 -1.84 12.99 -8.05
CA GLY A 234 -1.85 14.18 -7.22
C GLY A 234 -0.97 14.12 -5.96
N PRO A 235 -1.00 15.20 -5.16
CA PRO A 235 -0.44 15.22 -3.81
C PRO A 235 -1.25 14.35 -2.86
N THR A 236 -0.59 13.84 -1.82
CA THR A 236 -1.24 13.10 -0.74
C THR A 236 -1.67 14.07 0.35
N THR A 237 -2.96 14.06 0.72
CA THR A 237 -3.48 14.80 1.86
C THR A 237 -4.12 13.85 2.86
N ILE A 238 -3.82 14.03 4.15
CA ILE A 238 -4.56 13.39 5.24
C ILE A 238 -5.83 14.20 5.44
N VAL A 239 -6.98 13.63 5.09
CA VAL A 239 -8.29 14.30 5.18
C VAL A 239 -8.85 14.29 6.60
N GLN A 240 -8.43 13.30 7.40
CA GLN A 240 -8.91 13.17 8.77
C GLN A 240 -7.94 12.38 9.66
N SER A 241 -7.92 12.72 10.96
CA SER A 241 -7.25 11.96 12.02
C SER A 241 -8.18 11.86 13.23
N VAL A 242 -8.69 10.66 13.52
CA VAL A 242 -9.61 10.40 14.64
C VAL A 242 -8.91 9.61 15.73
N LYS A 243 -8.95 10.10 16.97
CA LYS A 243 -8.59 9.31 18.14
C LYS A 243 -9.74 8.35 18.45
N VAL A 244 -9.50 7.04 18.32
CA VAL A 244 -10.55 6.03 18.54
C VAL A 244 -10.53 5.54 19.98
N PHE A 245 -9.35 5.24 20.51
CA PHE A 245 -9.19 4.70 21.87
C PHE A 245 -8.53 5.72 22.81
N PRO A 246 -9.16 6.11 23.94
CA PRO A 246 -8.62 7.14 24.84
C PRO A 246 -7.27 6.78 25.48
N LYS A 247 -7.00 5.49 25.72
CA LYS A 247 -5.80 5.01 26.43
C LYS A 247 -4.58 4.81 25.52
N ASN A 248 -4.51 5.53 24.40
CA ASN A 248 -3.45 5.37 23.39
C ASN A 248 -3.24 3.91 22.95
N SER A 249 -4.30 3.11 22.90
CA SER A 249 -4.20 1.68 22.63
C SER A 249 -3.88 1.42 21.15
N PRO A 250 -2.83 0.64 20.82
CA PRO A 250 -2.48 0.34 19.44
C PRO A 250 -3.64 -0.31 18.67
N ILE A 251 -3.83 0.13 17.43
CA ILE A 251 -4.77 -0.54 16.52
C ILE A 251 -4.11 -1.82 16.01
N ILE A 252 -4.74 -2.96 16.27
CA ILE A 252 -4.22 -4.28 15.88
C ILE A 252 -4.98 -4.88 14.71
N ASN A 253 -6.21 -4.41 14.44
CA ASN A 253 -6.95 -4.78 13.23
C ASN A 253 -7.87 -3.63 12.79
N LEU A 254 -8.14 -3.56 11.49
CA LEU A 254 -8.95 -2.52 10.87
C LEU A 254 -9.76 -3.10 9.71
N MET A 255 -11.07 -2.83 9.69
CA MET A 255 -11.95 -3.29 8.63
C MET A 255 -12.93 -2.19 8.21
N ALA A 256 -12.88 -1.82 6.93
CA ALA A 256 -13.83 -0.88 6.35
C ALA A 256 -15.06 -1.64 5.83
N THR A 257 -16.24 -1.15 6.15
CA THR A 257 -17.52 -1.59 5.57
C THR A 257 -18.13 -0.44 4.76
N ASN A 258 -19.31 -0.66 4.17
CA ASN A 258 -20.02 0.40 3.45
C ASN A 258 -20.61 1.49 4.38
N GLU A 259 -20.76 1.19 5.68
CA GLU A 259 -21.44 2.08 6.63
C GLU A 259 -20.49 2.66 7.68
N GLN A 260 -19.51 1.86 8.12
CA GLN A 260 -18.68 2.15 9.29
C GLN A 260 -17.31 1.49 9.18
N LEU A 261 -16.36 2.03 9.93
CA LEU A 261 -15.03 1.46 10.10
C LEU A 261 -14.97 0.73 11.44
N ILE A 262 -14.68 -0.57 11.41
CA ILE A 262 -14.46 -1.38 12.60
C ILE A 262 -12.98 -1.29 12.97
N VAL A 263 -12.69 -0.81 14.16
CA VAL A 263 -11.35 -0.59 14.70
C VAL A 263 -11.17 -1.48 15.92
N VAL A 264 -10.07 -2.24 15.94
CA VAL A 264 -9.81 -3.25 16.98
C VAL A 264 -8.48 -2.93 17.67
N SER A 265 -8.51 -2.90 19.00
CA SER A 265 -7.32 -2.94 19.86
C SER A 265 -7.25 -4.27 20.62
N ALA A 266 -6.26 -4.44 21.50
CA ALA A 266 -6.12 -5.65 22.30
C ALA A 266 -7.32 -5.94 23.22
N ASN A 267 -8.02 -4.90 23.71
CA ASN A 267 -9.06 -5.05 24.73
C ASN A 267 -10.41 -4.42 24.34
N GLU A 268 -10.46 -3.67 23.24
CA GLU A 268 -11.64 -2.87 22.87
C GLU A 268 -11.87 -2.92 21.36
N VAL A 269 -13.13 -2.92 20.96
CA VAL A 269 -13.57 -2.79 19.56
C VAL A 269 -14.49 -1.59 19.46
N ALA A 270 -14.27 -0.74 18.47
CA ALA A 270 -15.08 0.42 18.19
C ALA A 270 -15.56 0.40 16.75
N ALA A 271 -16.78 0.86 16.52
CA ALA A 271 -17.25 1.19 15.19
C ALA A 271 -17.32 2.72 15.08
N VAL A 272 -16.61 3.28 14.09
CA VAL A 272 -16.55 4.72 13.87
C VAL A 272 -17.18 5.08 12.52
N PRO A 273 -17.86 6.24 12.41
CA PRO A 273 -18.37 6.73 11.13
C PRO A 273 -17.27 6.83 10.08
N LEU A 274 -17.64 6.63 8.81
CA LEU A 274 -16.72 6.84 7.69
C LEU A 274 -16.46 8.33 7.43
N GLU A 275 -17.34 9.22 7.89
CA GLU A 275 -17.34 10.66 7.62
C GLU A 275 -17.89 11.45 8.80
N TYR A 276 -17.56 12.74 8.83
CA TYR A 276 -17.99 13.70 9.87
C TYR A 276 -18.45 15.02 9.23
N CYS A 277 -19.12 14.95 8.08
CA CYS A 277 -19.54 16.09 7.26
C CYS A 277 -20.35 17.09 8.08
N SER A 278 -21.24 16.60 8.94
CA SER A 278 -22.13 17.45 9.75
C SER A 278 -21.42 18.34 10.77
N GLU A 279 -20.13 18.12 11.04
CA GLU A 279 -19.34 19.01 11.90
C GLU A 279 -19.05 20.37 11.23
N GLN A 280 -19.06 20.41 9.90
CA GLN A 280 -18.83 21.63 9.14
C GLN A 280 -20.12 22.42 8.96
N ARG A 281 -20.04 23.72 9.26
CA ARG A 281 -21.20 24.62 9.28
C ARG A 281 -21.27 25.56 8.09
N ASN A 282 -20.23 25.61 7.27
CA ASN A 282 -20.15 26.47 6.10
C ASN A 282 -19.51 25.75 4.90
N CYS A 283 -19.69 26.35 3.72
CA CYS A 283 -19.21 25.79 2.45
C CYS A 283 -17.69 25.61 2.44
N ALA A 284 -16.94 26.64 2.86
CA ALA A 284 -15.48 26.59 2.87
C ALA A 284 -14.95 25.47 3.77
N GLY A 285 -15.49 25.31 5.00
CA GLY A 285 -15.12 24.25 5.91
C GLY A 285 -15.46 22.85 5.37
N CYS A 286 -16.62 22.70 4.74
CA CYS A 286 -17.03 21.43 4.12
C CYS A 286 -16.10 21.01 2.98
N VAL A 287 -15.74 21.94 2.10
CA VAL A 287 -14.83 21.68 0.98
C VAL A 287 -13.39 21.45 1.49
N HIS A 288 -12.98 22.16 2.54
CA HIS A 288 -11.66 22.02 3.16
C HIS A 288 -11.42 20.63 3.76
N LEU A 289 -12.47 19.88 4.12
CA LEU A 289 -12.33 18.48 4.53
C LEU A 289 -11.65 17.63 3.46
N GLN A 290 -11.76 18.00 2.19
CA GLN A 290 -11.25 17.21 1.05
C GLN A 290 -11.79 15.76 1.05
N ASP A 291 -12.93 15.53 1.70
CA ASP A 291 -13.47 14.20 1.91
C ASP A 291 -14.46 13.84 0.79
N ALA A 292 -14.18 12.80 0.01
CA ALA A 292 -15.09 12.33 -1.04
C ALA A 292 -16.49 11.92 -0.51
N HIS A 293 -16.62 11.59 0.77
CA HIS A 293 -17.91 11.31 1.40
C HIS A 293 -18.72 12.57 1.72
N CYS A 294 -18.09 13.76 1.73
CA CYS A 294 -18.70 15.02 2.12
C CYS A 294 -18.84 15.97 0.95
N ALA A 295 -20.01 16.57 0.79
CA ALA A 295 -20.19 17.70 -0.11
C ALA A 295 -21.10 18.75 0.52
N TRP A 296 -20.88 20.00 0.12
CA TRP A 296 -21.75 21.09 0.50
C TRP A 296 -22.97 21.11 -0.43
N ASP A 297 -24.15 21.00 0.14
CA ASP A 297 -25.41 21.15 -0.57
C ASP A 297 -25.80 22.63 -0.64
N LEU A 298 -25.91 23.16 -1.87
CA LEU A 298 -26.26 24.56 -2.09
C LEU A 298 -27.73 24.85 -1.76
N ASP A 299 -28.61 23.85 -1.88
CA ASP A 299 -30.05 24.02 -1.69
C ASP A 299 -30.39 24.05 -0.19
N SER A 300 -29.81 23.15 0.59
CA SER A 300 -30.02 23.11 2.05
C SER A 300 -29.02 23.93 2.86
N ALA A 301 -27.97 24.48 2.23
CA ALA A 301 -26.87 25.20 2.87
C ALA A 301 -26.24 24.39 4.02
N ARG A 302 -25.95 23.11 3.78
CA ARG A 302 -25.37 22.18 4.76
C ARG A 302 -24.31 21.28 4.15
N CYS A 303 -23.34 20.90 4.97
CA CYS A 303 -22.41 19.84 4.62
C CYS A 303 -23.06 18.47 4.90
N ILE A 304 -23.21 17.64 3.86
CA ILE A 304 -23.93 16.37 3.96
C ILE A 304 -23.10 15.19 3.45
N GLY A 305 -23.35 14.02 4.06
CA GLY A 305 -22.74 12.76 3.68
C GLY A 305 -23.32 12.17 2.39
N ARG A 306 -22.50 11.41 1.66
CA ARG A 306 -22.81 10.80 0.35
C ARG A 306 -24.11 10.01 0.30
N ASN A 307 -24.47 9.36 1.41
CA ASN A 307 -25.67 8.52 1.52
C ASN A 307 -26.98 9.30 1.42
N VAL A 308 -26.93 10.63 1.59
CA VAL A 308 -28.12 11.51 1.61
C VAL A 308 -28.20 12.40 0.36
N TRP A 309 -27.26 12.26 -0.59
CA TRP A 309 -27.25 13.11 -1.78
C TRP A 309 -28.48 12.88 -2.66
N SER A 310 -29.34 13.89 -2.75
CA SER A 310 -30.47 13.96 -3.66
C SER A 310 -30.32 15.18 -4.57
N GLY A 311 -30.15 14.97 -5.88
CA GLY A 311 -29.94 16.06 -6.85
C GLY A 311 -28.50 16.16 -7.36
N GLU A 312 -28.15 17.31 -7.91
CA GLU A 312 -26.82 17.56 -8.53
C GLU A 312 -26.13 18.85 -8.01
N ASN A 313 -26.76 19.62 -7.11
CA ASN A 313 -26.29 20.93 -6.65
C ASN A 313 -25.31 20.83 -5.47
N PHE A 314 -24.20 20.11 -5.67
CA PHE A 314 -23.20 19.88 -4.64
C PHE A 314 -21.86 20.57 -4.97
N VAL A 315 -21.19 21.08 -3.93
CA VAL A 315 -19.83 21.62 -4.02
C VAL A 315 -18.86 20.71 -3.28
N GLN A 316 -17.83 20.25 -3.98
CA GLN A 316 -16.77 19.42 -3.43
C GLN A 316 -15.48 19.61 -4.23
N ASN A 317 -14.34 19.65 -3.54
CA ASN A 317 -13.03 19.64 -4.17
C ASN A 317 -12.03 18.85 -3.32
N ILE A 318 -11.86 17.57 -3.67
CA ILE A 318 -10.98 16.63 -2.95
C ILE A 318 -9.51 16.97 -3.12
N LEU A 319 -9.13 17.61 -4.24
CA LEU A 319 -7.72 17.85 -4.58
C LEU A 319 -7.18 19.12 -3.92
N LEU A 320 -7.93 20.22 -4.02
CA LEU A 320 -7.48 21.55 -3.55
C LEU A 320 -8.10 21.92 -2.20
N GLY A 321 -9.25 21.33 -1.83
CA GLY A 321 -9.97 21.72 -0.62
C GLY A 321 -10.52 23.14 -0.66
N GLN A 322 -10.72 23.68 -1.86
CA GLN A 322 -11.25 25.03 -2.10
C GLN A 322 -12.18 25.05 -3.31
N SER A 323 -13.13 25.99 -3.34
CA SER A 323 -14.06 26.19 -4.45
C SER A 323 -14.49 27.65 -4.52
N GLU A 324 -14.51 28.22 -5.74
CA GLU A 324 -15.01 29.57 -6.01
C GLU A 324 -16.51 29.71 -5.71
N GLN A 325 -17.24 28.59 -5.65
CA GLN A 325 -18.66 28.57 -5.27
C GLN A 325 -18.88 28.73 -3.75
N CYS A 326 -17.80 28.73 -2.95
CA CYS A 326 -17.86 29.00 -1.52
C CYS A 326 -17.47 30.46 -1.23
N PRO A 327 -18.43 31.37 -0.97
CA PRO A 327 -18.17 32.80 -0.81
C PRO A 327 -17.34 33.17 0.45
N GLU A 328 -17.24 32.28 1.43
CA GLU A 328 -16.43 32.45 2.65
C GLU A 328 -14.97 31.99 2.50
N GLY A 329 -14.60 31.45 1.33
CA GLY A 329 -13.23 31.04 1.05
C GLY A 329 -12.34 32.27 0.88
N ALA A 330 -11.66 32.69 1.94
CA ALA A 330 -10.52 33.58 1.79
C ALA A 330 -9.54 32.94 0.79
N VAL A 331 -9.49 33.50 -0.41
CA VAL A 331 -8.38 33.29 -1.33
C VAL A 331 -7.20 33.95 -0.64
N ASP A 332 -6.23 33.14 -0.18
CA ASP A 332 -4.93 33.68 0.19
C ASP A 332 -4.33 34.33 -1.06
N PRO A 333 -4.19 35.66 -1.13
CA PRO A 333 -3.67 36.34 -2.30
C PRO A 333 -2.22 35.95 -2.60
N ASP A 334 -1.49 35.44 -1.60
CA ASP A 334 -0.08 35.10 -1.71
C ASP A 334 0.16 33.76 -2.44
N TYR A 335 -0.89 32.97 -2.70
CA TYR A 335 -0.75 31.68 -3.40
C TYR A 335 -0.62 31.82 -4.93
N TYR A 336 -0.97 32.98 -5.50
CA TYR A 336 -0.79 33.30 -6.92
C TYR A 336 0.26 34.39 -7.18
N ALA A 337 0.97 34.85 -6.15
CA ALA A 337 2.15 35.69 -6.34
C ALA A 337 3.31 34.85 -6.90
N ILE A 338 3.25 34.50 -8.18
CA ILE A 338 4.46 34.32 -8.98
C ILE A 338 5.01 35.73 -9.17
N ASP A 339 5.71 36.26 -8.16
CA ASP A 339 6.48 37.46 -8.35
C ASP A 339 7.70 37.07 -9.18
N GLY A 340 7.58 37.27 -10.48
CA GLY A 340 8.65 37.12 -11.44
C GLY A 340 9.68 38.22 -11.24
N LYS A 341 10.41 38.19 -10.11
CA LYS A 341 11.67 38.91 -9.83
C LYS A 341 12.11 38.59 -8.39
N GLU A 342 12.75 37.43 -8.20
CA GLU A 342 13.90 37.26 -7.28
C GLU A 342 14.40 35.80 -7.32
N ALA A 343 14.73 35.35 -8.53
CA ALA A 343 15.82 34.40 -8.66
C ALA A 343 17.12 35.19 -8.53
N LEU A 344 17.73 35.17 -7.34
CA LEU A 344 19.16 35.27 -7.02
C LEU A 344 19.34 35.89 -5.61
N PHE A 345 20.17 35.23 -4.80
CA PHE A 345 20.67 35.59 -3.46
C PHE A 345 19.86 35.10 -2.25
N GLY A 346 20.46 34.16 -1.50
CA GLY A 346 19.91 33.74 -0.21
C GLY A 346 20.57 32.57 0.52
N TRP A 347 21.71 32.03 0.08
CA TRP A 347 22.55 31.18 0.93
C TRP A 347 23.40 32.08 1.85
N MET A 348 23.03 32.28 3.12
CA MET A 348 23.94 32.47 4.27
C MET A 348 23.23 32.99 5.54
N LYS A 349 23.50 32.29 6.67
CA LYS A 349 23.44 32.73 8.09
C LYS A 349 22.01 32.91 8.66
N ARG A 350 21.65 32.42 9.86
CA ARG A 350 22.37 32.01 11.08
C ARG A 350 21.77 30.73 11.66
#